data_AF-A0A7Y2Y9N9-F1
#
_entry.id   AF-A0A7Y2Y9N9-F1
#
_cell.length_a   1.000
_cell.length_b   1.000
_cell.length_c   1.000
_cell.angle_alpha   90.00
_cell.angle_beta   90.00
_cell.angle_gamma   90.00
#
_symmetry.space_group_name_H-M   'P 1'
#
loop_
_entity.id
_entity.type
_entity.pdbx_description
1 polymer ?
#
loop_
_entity_poly.entity_id
_entity_poly.type
_entity_poly.pdbx_seq_one_letter_code
_entity_poly.pdbx_strand_id
1 'polypeptide(L)'
;MVFGDFNTPYESYHFNDFRKDYQSFHDVSEGFTATWPKGLPLLELDQIWVDEDIEPITLKKFYFKDYSNHDMLIGSFNFND
;
A
#
# COMPACT_ATOMS: atom_id res chain seq x y z
N MET A 1 10.72 -1.71 7.04
CA MET A 1 9.32 -1.94 6.56
C MET A 1 8.27 -1.44 7.56
N VAL A 2 7.24 -0.73 7.07
CA VAL A 2 6.05 -0.27 7.80
C VAL A 2 4.81 -0.57 6.95
N PHE A 3 3.76 -1.17 7.52
CA PHE A 3 2.52 -1.49 6.78
C PHE A 3 1.29 -1.45 7.69
N GLY A 4 0.13 -1.24 7.09
CA GLY A 4 -1.17 -1.27 7.77
C GLY A 4 -2.15 -0.24 7.21
N ASP A 5 -3.25 -0.03 7.94
CA ASP A 5 -4.24 1.04 7.66
C ASP A 5 -3.74 2.36 8.26
N PHE A 6 -3.44 3.33 7.40
CA PHE A 6 -2.97 4.65 7.79
C PHE A 6 -4.11 5.66 8.01
N ASN A 7 -5.36 5.29 7.72
CA ASN A 7 -6.53 6.18 7.66
C ASN A 7 -6.29 7.47 6.84
N THR A 8 -5.32 7.42 5.94
CA THR A 8 -4.80 8.56 5.21
C THR A 8 -4.51 8.09 3.78
N PRO A 9 -5.13 8.69 2.74
CA PRO A 9 -4.91 8.27 1.36
C PRO A 9 -3.45 8.37 0.96
N TYR A 10 -2.98 7.44 0.11
CA TYR A 10 -1.61 7.42 -0.40
C TYR A 10 -1.15 8.81 -0.88
N GLU A 11 -1.99 9.55 -1.61
CA GLU A 11 -1.69 10.88 -2.17
C GLU A 11 -1.55 12.00 -1.13
N SER A 12 -1.79 11.71 0.15
CA SER A 12 -1.74 12.71 1.22
C SER A 12 -0.36 13.37 1.36
N TYR A 13 -0.38 14.67 1.66
CA TYR A 13 0.82 15.46 1.95
C TYR A 13 1.59 14.95 3.18
N HIS A 14 0.91 14.24 4.09
CA HIS A 14 1.51 13.67 5.29
C HIS A 14 2.59 12.63 4.97
N PHE A 15 2.57 12.02 3.78
CA PHE A 15 3.58 11.07 3.35
C PHE A 15 4.78 11.72 2.64
N ASN A 16 4.88 13.06 2.57
CA ASN A 16 6.00 13.73 1.91
C ASN A 16 7.35 13.41 2.57
N ASP A 17 7.39 13.26 3.88
CA ASP A 17 8.61 12.85 4.58
C ASP A 17 8.86 11.34 4.43
N PHE A 18 7.82 10.51 4.44
CA PHE A 18 7.94 9.07 4.17
C PHE A 18 8.60 8.79 2.81
N ARG A 19 8.19 9.52 1.77
CA ARG A 19 8.74 9.37 0.41
C ARG A 19 10.22 9.73 0.28
N LYS A 20 10.83 10.38 1.28
CA LYS A 20 12.26 10.69 1.27
C LYS A 20 13.10 9.47 1.66
N ASP A 21 12.58 8.69 2.60
CA ASP A 21 13.33 7.63 3.28
C ASP A 21 12.80 6.22 2.96
N TYR A 22 11.60 6.12 2.36
CA TYR A 22 10.92 4.86 2.06
C TYR A 22 10.40 4.79 0.62
N GLN A 23 10.43 3.59 0.06
CA GLN A 23 9.77 3.19 -1.17
C GLN A 23 8.38 2.63 -0.86
N SER A 24 7.39 2.91 -1.73
CA SER A 24 6.03 2.41 -1.57
C SER A 24 5.76 1.22 -2.48
N PHE A 25 5.02 0.23 -1.99
CA PHE A 25 4.50 -0.85 -2.83
C PHE A 25 3.44 -0.37 -3.84
N HIS A 26 2.91 0.85 -3.69
CA HIS A 26 2.02 1.47 -4.67
C HIS A 26 2.61 1.41 -6.09
N ASP A 27 3.91 1.68 -6.22
CA ASP A 27 4.60 1.79 -7.52
C ASP A 27 4.73 0.45 -8.26
N VAL A 28 4.56 -0.67 -7.55
CA VAL A 28 4.63 -2.04 -8.10
C VAL A 28 3.26 -2.73 -8.11
N SER A 29 2.17 -1.96 -8.06
CA SER A 29 0.83 -2.52 -8.03
C SER A 29 0.35 -3.08 -9.38
N GLU A 30 -0.26 -4.26 -9.31
CA GLU A 30 -1.05 -4.82 -10.40
C GLU A 30 -2.49 -4.24 -10.35
N GLY A 31 -2.65 -3.00 -10.80
CA GLY A 31 -3.94 -2.34 -10.96
C GLY A 31 -4.31 -1.39 -9.82
N PHE A 32 -5.59 -1.37 -9.42
CA PHE A 32 -6.09 -0.41 -8.43
C PHE A 32 -5.83 -0.85 -6.99
N THR A 33 -5.14 -0.01 -6.22
CA THR A 33 -4.75 -0.24 -4.83
C THR A 33 -5.78 0.18 -3.79
N ALA A 34 -6.77 1.01 -4.16
CA ALA A 34 -7.78 1.48 -3.21
C ALA A 34 -8.45 0.33 -2.43
N THR A 35 -8.42 0.43 -1.10
CA THR A 35 -8.87 -0.61 -0.18
C THR A 35 -10.17 -0.24 0.55
N TRP A 36 -10.45 1.04 0.74
CA TRP A 36 -11.67 1.53 1.40
C TRP A 36 -11.95 3.00 1.03
N PRO A 37 -13.21 3.48 0.99
CA PRO A 37 -14.45 2.72 1.08
C PRO A 37 -14.78 1.95 -0.21
N LYS A 38 -15.73 1.01 -0.11
CA LYS A 38 -16.34 0.32 -1.27
C LYS A 38 -17.31 1.28 -1.98
N GLY A 39 -16.76 2.28 -2.69
CA GLY A 39 -17.53 3.33 -3.36
C GLY A 39 -16.64 4.53 -3.71
N LEU A 40 -17.26 5.65 -4.10
CA LEU A 40 -16.53 6.90 -4.27
C LEU A 40 -16.55 7.70 -2.96
N PRO A 41 -15.43 8.32 -2.55
CA PRO A 41 -14.11 8.26 -3.21
C PRO A 41 -13.42 6.90 -2.98
N LEU A 42 -12.62 6.43 -3.94
CA LEU A 42 -11.77 5.24 -3.79
C LEU A 42 -10.43 5.67 -3.18
N LEU A 43 -10.08 5.17 -1.99
CA LEU A 43 -8.87 5.57 -1.28
C LEU A 43 -7.97 4.36 -0.97
N GLU A 44 -6.67 4.53 -1.16
CA GLU A 44 -5.65 3.60 -0.66
C GLU A 44 -5.31 3.97 0.78
N LEU A 45 -5.99 3.34 1.74
CA LEU A 45 -5.76 3.56 3.16
C LEU A 45 -4.78 2.53 3.74
N ASP A 46 -4.82 1.30 3.23
CA ASP A 46 -3.86 0.27 3.55
C ASP A 46 -2.65 0.40 2.63
N GLN A 47 -1.45 0.48 3.21
CA GLN A 47 -0.22 0.75 2.45
C GLN A 47 0.93 -0.10 2.99
N ILE A 48 1.95 -0.32 2.16
CA ILE A 48 3.21 -0.98 2.53
C ILE A 48 4.37 -0.08 2.08
N TRP A 49 5.23 0.29 3.02
CA TRP A 49 6.40 1.14 2.83
C TRP A 49 7.67 0.40 3.30
N VAL A 50 8.75 0.48 2.54
CA VAL A 50 10.02 -0.19 2.84
C VAL A 50 11.20 0.74 2.65
N ASP A 51 12.27 0.49 3.40
CA ASP A 51 13.54 1.22 3.31
C ASP A 51 14.35 0.72 2.11
N GLU A 52 15.52 1.32 1.89
CA GLU A 52 16.39 1.00 0.75
C GLU A 52 16.98 -0.41 0.74
N ASP A 53 16.91 -1.14 1.86
CA ASP A 53 17.41 -2.51 1.98
C ASP A 53 16.43 -3.56 1.40
N ILE A 54 15.23 -3.13 0.97
CA ILE A 54 14.19 -4.01 0.45
C ILE A 54 13.74 -3.50 -0.92
N GLU A 55 13.73 -4.38 -1.93
CA GLU A 55 13.20 -4.11 -3.26
C GLU A 55 11.75 -4.60 -3.37
N PRO A 56 10.74 -3.73 -3.50
CA PRO A 56 9.37 -4.11 -3.82
C PRO A 56 9.29 -4.75 -5.21
N ILE A 57 8.61 -5.88 -5.35
CA ILE A 57 8.49 -6.61 -6.64
C ILE A 57 7.08 -6.55 -7.20
N THR A 58 6.06 -6.86 -6.39
CA THR A 58 4.65 -6.73 -6.79
C THR A 58 3.76 -6.41 -5.60
N LEU A 59 2.64 -5.73 -5.87
CA LEU A 59 1.54 -5.53 -4.94
C LEU A 59 0.22 -5.96 -5.59
N LYS A 60 -0.48 -6.91 -4.96
CA LYS A 60 -1.75 -7.46 -5.46
C LYS A 60 -2.87 -7.22 -4.45
N LYS A 61 -4.01 -6.74 -4.93
CA LYS A 61 -5.22 -6.57 -4.13
C LYS A 61 -6.15 -7.77 -4.25
N PHE A 62 -6.67 -8.22 -3.12
CA PHE A 62 -7.66 -9.29 -3.02
C PHE A 62 -8.93 -8.78 -2.34
N TYR A 63 -10.07 -8.97 -2.98
CA TYR A 63 -11.36 -8.63 -2.39
C TYR A 63 -11.65 -9.53 -1.19
N PHE A 64 -11.79 -8.95 0.00
CA PHE A 64 -12.01 -9.71 1.24
C PHE A 64 -13.39 -9.39 1.85
N LYS A 65 -14.42 -9.40 1.00
CA LYS A 65 -15.73 -8.78 1.29
C LYS A 65 -16.51 -9.44 2.42
N ASP A 66 -16.34 -10.75 2.62
CA ASP A 66 -17.09 -11.52 3.61
C ASP A 66 -16.51 -11.39 5.04
N TYR A 67 -15.33 -10.78 5.17
CA TYR A 67 -14.58 -10.72 6.42
C TYR A 67 -14.13 -9.30 6.79
N SER A 68 -14.01 -8.39 5.82
CA SER A 68 -13.59 -7.01 6.05
C SER A 68 -14.30 -6.01 5.13
N ASN A 69 -14.46 -4.79 5.63
CA ASN A 69 -14.85 -3.63 4.84
C ASN A 69 -13.68 -3.06 4.03
N HIS A 70 -12.43 -3.42 4.35
CA HIS A 70 -11.24 -3.16 3.54
C HIS A 70 -10.92 -4.35 2.62
N ASP A 71 -10.29 -4.09 1.48
CA ASP A 71 -9.66 -5.12 0.66
C ASP A 71 -8.24 -5.45 1.17
N MET A 72 -7.77 -6.67 0.92
CA MET A 72 -6.45 -7.14 1.38
C MET A 72 -5.36 -6.82 0.35
N LEU A 73 -4.19 -6.40 0.82
CA LEU A 73 -2.99 -6.22 0.01
C LEU A 73 -1.97 -7.31 0.32
N ILE A 74 -1.40 -7.92 -0.73
CA ILE A 74 -0.29 -8.87 -0.64
C ILE A 74 0.87 -8.33 -1.48
N GLY A 75 1.99 -8.06 -0.80
CA GLY A 75 3.23 -7.62 -1.42
C GLY A 75 4.27 -8.74 -1.50
N SER A 76 5.09 -8.75 -2.56
CA SER A 76 6.32 -9.55 -2.65
C SER A 76 7.54 -8.63 -2.78
N PHE A 77 8.68 -9.06 -2.24
CA PHE A 77 9.90 -8.26 -2.19
C PHE A 77 11.15 -9.15 -2.14
N ASN A 78 12.29 -8.55 -2.45
CA ASN A 78 13.63 -9.10 -2.18
C ASN A 78 14.33 -8.25 -1.11
N PHE A 79 15.30 -8.84 -0.42
CA PHE A 79 16.29 -8.05 0.32
C PHE A 79 17.42 -7.69 -0.65
N ASN A 80 17.91 -6.47 -0.57
CA ASN A 80 19.11 -6.04 -1.27
C ASN A 80 20.33 -6.60 -0.51
N ASP A 81 21.22 -7.28 -1.23
CA ASP A 81 22.48 -7.84 -0.69
C ASP A 81 23.56 -6.77 -0.49
#